data_AF-A0A7X4IZ20-F1
#
_entry.id   AF-A0A7X4IZ20-F1
#
_cell.length_a   1.000
_cell.length_b   1.000
_cell.length_c   1.000
_cell.angle_alpha   90.00
_cell.angle_beta   90.00
_cell.angle_gamma   90.00
#
_symmetry.space_group_name_H-M   'P 1'
#
loop_
_entity.id
_entity.type
_entity.pdbx_description
1 polymer ?
#
loop_
_entity_poly.entity_id
_entity_poly.type
_entity_poly.pdbx_seq_one_letter_code
_entity_poly.pdbx_strand_id
1 'polypeptide(L)'
;MKDNCTSIFGRGRRLAAAVLLACLAASGCDAIDPTEVNNPTTTDEDLAQATNPTAALLPGLRAQFARLINAYVVAEVVTDNYSIHGTGIIQTLDSPQEVTPDIMNSTGTSANGLYWNVQELRALADFVIEEIAPNDNTATPELVAEARYYRGMAYLTMGEAFSYVPHEADGTPQGADVALTRAVPDLQAATGFGPQANAALARAYR
;
A
#
# COMPACT_ATOMS: atom_id res chain seq x y z
N MET A 1 -28.41 79.63 2.32
CA MET A 1 -28.92 78.24 2.46
C MET A 1 -28.07 77.35 1.59
N LYS A 2 -27.49 76.30 2.21
CA LYS A 2 -26.82 75.13 1.59
C LYS A 2 -25.52 75.54 0.86
N ASP A 3 -24.33 75.21 1.33
CA ASP A 3 -23.73 73.88 1.29
C ASP A 3 -22.46 73.89 2.14
N ASN A 4 -22.34 73.04 3.18
CA ASN A 4 -21.04 72.68 3.79
C ASN A 4 -21.11 71.53 4.83
N CYS A 5 -22.11 70.64 4.74
CA CYS A 5 -22.32 69.57 5.74
C CYS A 5 -22.41 68.18 5.11
N THR A 6 -21.53 67.83 4.17
CA THR A 6 -21.54 66.48 3.54
C THR A 6 -20.18 65.81 3.36
N SER A 7 -19.04 66.45 3.66
CA SER A 7 -17.72 65.82 3.40
C SER A 7 -17.16 64.97 4.56
N ILE A 8 -17.66 65.12 5.80
CA ILE A 8 -17.12 64.43 6.98
C ILE A 8 -17.63 62.98 7.08
N PHE A 9 -18.89 62.71 6.72
CA PHE A 9 -19.47 61.36 6.78
C PHE A 9 -18.91 60.38 5.73
N GLY A 10 -18.39 60.89 4.60
CA GLY A 10 -17.80 60.06 3.54
C GLY A 10 -16.41 59.52 3.90
N ARG A 11 -15.62 60.28 4.66
CA ARG A 11 -14.26 59.87 5.06
C ARG A 11 -14.27 58.79 6.13
N GLY A 12 -15.17 58.90 7.12
CA GLY A 12 -15.33 57.89 8.18
C GLY A 12 -15.82 56.54 7.64
N ARG A 13 -16.75 56.53 6.67
CA ARG A 13 -17.21 55.30 6.00
C ARG A 13 -16.12 54.64 5.15
N ARG A 14 -15.27 55.43 4.49
CA ARG A 14 -14.13 54.91 3.71
C ARG A 14 -13.03 54.34 4.60
N LEU A 15 -12.76 54.98 5.74
CA LEU A 15 -11.84 54.47 6.76
C LEU A 15 -12.37 53.18 7.41
N ALA A 16 -13.66 53.15 7.78
CA ALA A 16 -14.27 51.94 8.33
C ALA A 16 -14.28 50.79 7.32
N ALA A 17 -14.58 51.07 6.04
CA ALA A 17 -14.51 50.07 4.98
C ALA A 17 -13.08 49.58 4.73
N ALA A 18 -12.07 50.46 4.76
CA ALA A 18 -10.67 50.09 4.60
C ALA A 18 -10.16 49.25 5.79
N VAL A 19 -10.58 49.56 7.02
CA VAL A 19 -10.26 48.76 8.21
C VAL A 19 -10.95 47.39 8.13
N LEU A 20 -12.22 47.33 7.71
CA LEU A 20 -12.89 46.05 7.51
C LEU A 20 -12.19 45.20 6.44
N LEU A 21 -11.83 45.80 5.30
CA LEU A 21 -11.12 45.10 4.22
C LEU A 21 -9.74 44.61 4.69
N ALA A 22 -9.04 45.40 5.51
CA ALA A 22 -7.75 45.02 6.08
C ALA A 22 -7.89 43.88 7.10
N CYS A 23 -8.94 43.87 7.91
CA CYS A 23 -9.24 42.77 8.83
C CYS A 23 -9.60 41.48 8.07
N LEU A 24 -10.42 41.58 7.01
CA LEU A 24 -10.76 40.44 6.14
C LEU A 24 -9.54 39.93 5.36
N ALA A 25 -8.64 40.81 4.93
CA ALA A 25 -7.40 40.42 4.26
C ALA A 25 -6.41 39.76 5.24
N ALA A 26 -6.31 40.26 6.47
CA ALA A 26 -5.44 39.67 7.49
C ALA A 26 -5.94 38.30 7.96
N SER A 27 -7.26 38.10 8.09
CA SER A 27 -7.84 36.79 8.43
C SER A 27 -7.94 35.84 7.24
N GLY A 28 -7.83 36.35 6.01
CA GLY A 28 -7.88 35.57 4.78
C GLY A 28 -6.54 34.89 4.43
N CYS A 29 -5.43 35.39 4.97
CA CYS A 29 -4.10 34.80 4.71
C CYS A 29 -3.91 33.44 5.40
N ASP A 30 -4.40 33.25 6.64
CA ASP A 30 -4.40 31.92 7.29
C ASP A 30 -5.46 30.98 6.71
N ALA A 31 -6.56 31.53 6.16
CA ALA A 31 -7.65 30.72 5.61
C ALA A 31 -7.38 30.20 4.19
N ILE A 32 -6.40 30.77 3.49
CA ILE A 32 -5.95 30.38 2.15
C ILE A 32 -4.43 30.16 2.20
N ASP A 33 -3.96 29.41 3.18
CA ASP A 33 -2.63 28.81 3.15
C ASP A 33 -2.73 27.41 2.52
N PRO A 34 -2.39 27.24 1.23
CA PRO A 34 -2.37 25.93 0.59
C PRO A 34 -1.17 25.07 1.01
N THR A 35 -0.31 25.56 1.93
CA THR A 35 0.89 24.83 2.38
C THR A 35 0.65 24.01 3.64
N GLU A 36 -0.32 24.37 4.48
CA GLU A 36 -0.85 23.50 5.54
C GLU A 36 -2.00 22.65 5.01
N VAL A 37 -1.66 21.60 4.25
CA VAL A 37 -2.63 20.55 3.89
C VAL A 37 -2.91 19.73 5.16
N ASN A 38 -3.92 20.14 5.93
CA ASN A 38 -4.51 19.29 6.96
C ASN A 38 -5.30 18.19 6.24
N ASN A 39 -4.62 17.10 5.88
CA ASN A 39 -5.24 15.95 5.25
C ASN A 39 -6.08 15.23 6.33
N PRO A 40 -7.42 15.20 6.24
CA PRO A 40 -8.24 14.53 7.24
C PRO A 40 -8.08 12.99 7.19
N THR A 41 -7.27 12.47 6.26
CA THR A 41 -6.88 11.07 6.20
C THR A 41 -5.57 10.86 6.95
N THR A 42 -5.51 9.79 7.74
CA THR A 42 -4.32 9.35 8.47
C THR A 42 -3.09 9.33 7.58
N THR A 43 -2.04 10.10 7.93
CA THR A 43 -0.76 10.10 7.23
C THR A 43 0.19 9.03 7.76
N ASP A 44 1.32 8.83 7.11
CA ASP A 44 2.36 7.90 7.57
C ASP A 44 2.93 8.35 8.93
N GLU A 45 3.06 9.66 9.14
CA GLU A 45 3.46 10.23 10.43
C GLU A 45 2.42 9.97 11.53
N ASP A 46 1.12 10.08 11.21
CA ASP A 46 0.05 9.75 12.15
C ASP A 46 0.08 8.26 12.55
N LEU A 47 0.36 7.37 11.58
CA LEU A 47 0.51 5.94 11.83
C LEU A 47 1.73 5.62 12.68
N ALA A 48 2.86 6.30 12.46
CA ALA A 48 4.07 6.12 13.25
C ALA A 48 3.91 6.61 14.70
N GLN A 49 3.05 7.59 14.96
CA GLN A 49 2.77 8.11 16.30
C GLN A 49 1.65 7.36 17.06
N ALA A 50 1.04 6.35 16.44
CA ALA A 50 -0.01 5.56 17.07
C ALA A 50 0.49 4.81 18.31
N THR A 51 -0.42 4.43 19.21
CA THR A 51 -0.06 3.56 20.35
C THR A 51 0.16 2.14 19.84
N ASN A 52 1.40 1.63 19.96
CA ASN A 52 1.86 0.34 19.41
C ASN A 52 1.71 0.25 17.87
N PRO A 53 2.40 1.11 17.11
CA PRO A 53 2.16 1.30 15.68
C PRO A 53 2.42 0.03 14.86
N THR A 54 3.43 -0.78 15.20
CA THR A 54 3.69 -2.06 14.50
C THR A 54 2.51 -3.02 14.64
N ALA A 55 2.00 -3.19 15.87
CA ALA A 55 0.88 -4.08 16.14
C ALA A 55 -0.42 -3.60 15.46
N ALA A 56 -0.62 -2.28 15.38
CA ALA A 56 -1.79 -1.68 14.75
C ALA A 56 -1.87 -1.94 13.23
N LEU A 57 -0.73 -2.13 12.57
CA LEU A 57 -0.65 -2.34 11.11
C LEU A 57 -0.72 -3.81 10.68
N LEU A 58 -0.44 -4.76 11.58
CA LEU A 58 -0.53 -6.20 11.27
C LEU A 58 -1.90 -6.67 10.75
N PRO A 59 -3.05 -6.18 11.27
CA PRO A 59 -4.35 -6.48 10.68
C PRO A 59 -4.46 -6.09 9.20
N GLY A 60 -3.83 -4.99 8.78
CA GLY A 60 -3.75 -4.56 7.39
C GLY A 60 -2.96 -5.55 6.53
N LEU A 61 -1.80 -5.99 7.02
CA LEU A 61 -0.99 -7.03 6.36
C LEU A 61 -1.74 -8.36 6.22
N ARG A 62 -2.43 -8.81 7.27
CA ARG A 62 -3.28 -10.01 7.23
C ARG A 62 -4.38 -9.89 6.19
N ALA A 63 -5.09 -8.76 6.17
CA ALA A 63 -6.16 -8.51 5.22
C ALA A 63 -5.64 -8.50 3.78
N GLN A 64 -4.49 -7.85 3.55
CA GLN A 64 -3.86 -7.81 2.23
C GLN A 64 -3.37 -9.18 1.78
N PHE A 65 -2.78 -9.96 2.69
CA PHE A 65 -2.38 -11.33 2.40
C PHE A 65 -3.58 -12.21 2.04
N ALA A 66 -4.72 -12.05 2.72
CA ALA A 66 -5.95 -12.76 2.36
C ALA A 66 -6.43 -12.42 0.93
N ARG A 67 -6.32 -11.15 0.51
CA ARG A 67 -6.63 -10.73 -0.87
C ARG A 67 -5.64 -11.31 -1.88
N LEU A 68 -4.35 -11.34 -1.54
CA LEU A 68 -3.33 -11.99 -2.35
C LEU A 68 -3.65 -13.47 -2.58
N ILE A 69 -3.96 -14.22 -1.52
CA ILE A 69 -4.33 -15.63 -1.64
C ILE A 69 -5.58 -15.82 -2.50
N ASN A 70 -6.58 -14.94 -2.36
CA ASN A 70 -7.75 -14.97 -3.23
C ASN A 70 -7.39 -14.73 -4.70
N ALA A 71 -6.47 -13.81 -5.00
CA ALA A 71 -6.01 -13.54 -6.36
C ALA A 71 -5.12 -14.65 -6.93
N TYR A 72 -4.40 -15.38 -6.06
CA TYR A 72 -3.49 -16.48 -6.43
C TYR A 72 -4.21 -17.72 -6.98
N VAL A 73 -5.55 -17.79 -6.87
CA VAL A 73 -6.34 -18.93 -7.37
C VAL A 73 -6.09 -19.26 -8.85
N VAL A 74 -5.68 -18.28 -9.68
CA VAL A 74 -5.30 -18.56 -11.09
C VAL A 74 -4.17 -19.57 -11.19
N ALA A 75 -3.18 -19.50 -10.30
CA ALA A 75 -2.04 -20.40 -10.34
C ALA A 75 -2.46 -21.86 -10.14
N GLU A 76 -3.49 -22.13 -9.33
CA GLU A 76 -4.06 -23.47 -9.18
C GLU A 76 -4.80 -23.92 -10.44
N VAL A 77 -5.55 -23.02 -11.08
CA VAL A 77 -6.32 -23.33 -12.29
C VAL A 77 -5.42 -23.66 -13.48
N VAL A 78 -4.21 -23.11 -13.54
CA VAL A 78 -3.21 -23.41 -14.58
C VAL A 78 -2.56 -24.80 -14.38
N THR A 79 -2.71 -25.40 -13.19
CA THR A 79 -2.12 -26.71 -12.91
C THR A 79 -2.93 -27.85 -13.51
N ASP A 80 -2.31 -29.02 -13.59
CA ASP A 80 -2.97 -30.27 -14.00
C ASP A 80 -4.00 -30.79 -12.98
N ASN A 81 -4.13 -30.14 -11.82
CA ASN A 81 -5.09 -30.49 -10.78
C ASN A 81 -6.50 -29.95 -11.05
N TYR A 82 -6.68 -29.12 -12.08
CA TYR A 82 -7.97 -28.51 -12.42
C TYR A 82 -8.34 -28.78 -13.89
N SER A 83 -9.64 -28.93 -14.16
CA SER A 83 -10.17 -29.00 -15.52
C SER A 83 -11.39 -28.09 -15.67
N ILE A 84 -11.32 -27.15 -16.61
CA ILE A 84 -12.38 -26.17 -16.81
C ILE A 84 -13.52 -26.80 -17.63
N HIS A 85 -14.68 -27.01 -16.99
CA HIS A 85 -15.85 -27.62 -17.63
C HIS A 85 -17.01 -26.65 -17.91
N GLY A 86 -16.83 -25.34 -17.73
CA GLY A 86 -17.91 -24.35 -17.85
C GLY A 86 -17.49 -23.01 -18.47
N THR A 87 -18.47 -22.14 -18.74
CA THR A 87 -18.28 -20.80 -19.30
C THR A 87 -18.15 -19.77 -18.16
N GLY A 88 -16.93 -19.42 -17.78
CA GLY A 88 -16.71 -18.44 -16.71
C GLY A 88 -15.24 -18.27 -16.32
N ILE A 89 -14.40 -19.23 -16.68
CA ILE A 89 -12.94 -19.17 -16.55
C ILE A 89 -12.35 -19.18 -17.96
N ILE A 90 -11.24 -18.46 -18.15
CA ILE A 90 -10.56 -18.35 -19.44
C ILE A 90 -9.98 -19.71 -19.81
N GLN A 91 -10.40 -20.28 -20.94
CA GLN A 91 -9.95 -21.60 -21.40
C GLN A 91 -8.43 -21.67 -21.69
N THR A 92 -7.80 -20.53 -21.98
CA THR A 92 -6.35 -20.42 -22.14
C THR A 92 -5.57 -20.88 -20.90
N LEU A 93 -6.19 -20.89 -19.72
CA LEU A 93 -5.57 -21.43 -18.49
C LEU A 93 -5.33 -22.94 -18.57
N ASP A 94 -6.09 -23.69 -19.40
CA ASP A 94 -5.84 -25.12 -19.65
C ASP A 94 -4.56 -25.35 -20.50
N SER A 95 -3.98 -24.29 -21.08
CA SER A 95 -2.75 -24.32 -21.88
C SER A 95 -1.67 -23.44 -21.23
N PRO A 96 -0.89 -23.98 -20.27
CA PRO A 96 0.05 -23.19 -19.47
C PRO A 96 1.06 -22.37 -20.31
N GLN A 97 1.40 -22.84 -21.52
CA GLN A 97 2.33 -22.13 -22.41
C GLN A 97 1.76 -20.84 -23.00
N GLU A 98 0.43 -20.67 -22.98
CA GLU A 98 -0.27 -19.50 -23.51
C GLU A 98 -0.63 -18.49 -22.40
N VAL A 99 -0.35 -18.82 -21.15
CA VAL A 99 -0.65 -17.96 -20.00
C VAL A 99 0.33 -16.80 -19.96
N THR A 100 -0.19 -15.59 -20.17
CA THR A 100 0.56 -14.34 -20.08
C THR A 100 0.41 -13.71 -18.68
N PRO A 101 1.28 -12.75 -18.32
CA PRO A 101 1.11 -11.99 -17.08
C PRO A 101 -0.25 -11.30 -16.95
N ASP A 102 -0.84 -10.84 -18.06
CA ASP A 102 -2.17 -10.22 -18.06
C ASP A 102 -3.27 -11.24 -17.70
N ILE A 103 -3.13 -12.48 -18.18
CA ILE A 103 -4.03 -13.59 -17.82
C ILE A 103 -3.84 -13.97 -16.35
N MET A 104 -2.60 -14.04 -15.85
CA MET A 104 -2.34 -14.26 -14.42
C MET A 104 -2.94 -13.16 -13.54
N ASN A 105 -3.06 -11.95 -14.06
CA ASN A 105 -3.64 -10.81 -13.36
C ASN A 105 -5.18 -10.71 -13.54
N SER A 106 -5.85 -11.70 -14.15
CA SER A 106 -7.26 -11.60 -14.53
C SER A 106 -8.26 -11.92 -13.41
N THR A 107 -7.81 -12.28 -12.20
CA THR A 107 -8.67 -12.60 -11.04
C THR A 107 -9.40 -11.42 -10.42
N GLY A 108 -9.29 -10.22 -10.99
CA GLY A 108 -9.99 -9.04 -10.55
C GLY A 108 -10.23 -8.05 -11.69
N THR A 109 -10.66 -6.83 -11.35
CA THR A 109 -10.43 -5.69 -12.24
C THR A 109 -8.91 -5.53 -12.44
N SER A 110 -8.47 -4.84 -13.49
CA SER A 110 -7.04 -4.64 -13.77
C SER A 110 -6.23 -4.05 -12.61
N ALA A 111 -6.87 -3.57 -11.53
CA ALA A 111 -6.28 -3.05 -10.29
C ALA A 111 -6.32 -4.02 -9.08
N ASN A 112 -6.95 -5.20 -9.18
CA ASN A 112 -7.15 -6.16 -8.07
C ASN A 112 -6.67 -7.58 -8.39
N GLY A 113 -5.92 -7.77 -9.48
CA GLY A 113 -5.36 -9.06 -9.84
C GLY A 113 -4.12 -9.42 -9.03
N LEU A 114 -3.55 -10.59 -9.32
CA LEU A 114 -2.39 -11.13 -8.59
C LEU A 114 -1.20 -10.17 -8.54
N TYR A 115 -0.92 -9.47 -9.64
CA TYR A 115 0.20 -8.52 -9.72
C TYR A 115 0.04 -7.38 -8.70
N TRP A 116 -1.13 -6.77 -8.62
CA TRP A 116 -1.32 -5.63 -7.70
C TRP A 116 -1.33 -6.06 -6.25
N ASN A 117 -2.01 -7.17 -5.94
CA ASN A 117 -2.06 -7.66 -4.56
C ASN A 117 -0.66 -8.03 -4.04
N VAL A 118 0.20 -8.60 -4.89
CA VAL A 118 1.56 -8.97 -4.48
C VAL A 118 2.44 -7.73 -4.27
N GLN A 119 2.28 -6.71 -5.13
CA GLN A 119 3.00 -5.44 -4.98
C GLN A 119 2.57 -4.67 -3.73
N GLU A 120 1.27 -4.62 -3.46
CA GLU A 120 0.71 -3.98 -2.27
C GLU A 120 1.13 -4.70 -0.99
N LEU A 121 1.12 -6.04 -0.97
CA LEU A 121 1.57 -6.79 0.21
C LEU A 121 3.05 -6.52 0.50
N ARG A 122 3.90 -6.53 -0.54
CA ARG A 122 5.33 -6.18 -0.40
C ARG A 122 5.48 -4.77 0.15
N ALA A 123 4.85 -3.77 -0.49
CA ALA A 123 4.97 -2.37 -0.09
C ALA A 123 4.51 -2.12 1.35
N LEU A 124 3.38 -2.70 1.75
CA LEU A 124 2.87 -2.57 3.11
C LEU A 124 3.81 -3.24 4.13
N ALA A 125 4.41 -4.38 3.77
CA ALA A 125 5.34 -5.07 4.65
C ALA A 125 6.67 -4.33 4.76
N ASP A 126 7.18 -3.75 3.67
CA ASP A 126 8.34 -2.87 3.68
C ASP A 126 8.12 -1.68 4.61
N PHE A 127 7.00 -1.00 4.49
CA PHE A 127 6.63 0.11 5.38
C PHE A 127 6.66 -0.30 6.86
N VAL A 128 6.06 -1.45 7.20
CA VAL A 128 6.05 -1.95 8.58
C VAL A 128 7.45 -2.31 9.07
N ILE A 129 8.27 -2.99 8.25
CA ILE A 129 9.58 -3.53 8.66
C ILE A 129 10.66 -2.45 8.69
N GLU A 130 10.63 -1.52 7.73
CA GLU A 130 11.72 -0.58 7.46
C GLU A 130 11.46 0.81 8.05
N GLU A 131 10.20 1.22 8.17
CA GLU A 131 9.85 2.57 8.63
C GLU A 131 9.22 2.58 10.03
N ILE A 132 8.27 1.67 10.28
CA ILE A 132 7.50 1.67 11.55
C ILE A 132 8.23 0.94 12.67
N ALA A 133 8.53 -0.35 12.47
CA ALA A 133 9.10 -1.20 13.53
C ALA A 133 10.42 -0.67 14.13
N PRO A 134 11.36 -0.07 13.37
CA PRO A 134 12.60 0.46 13.95
C PRO A 134 12.40 1.62 14.94
N ASN A 135 11.29 2.36 14.80
CA ASN A 135 10.95 3.51 15.63
C ASN A 135 9.93 3.18 16.74
N ASP A 136 9.44 1.94 16.76
CA ASP A 136 8.44 1.47 17.71
C ASP A 136 9.09 0.71 18.88
N ASN A 137 9.19 1.35 20.04
CA ASN A 137 9.72 0.73 21.27
C ASN A 137 8.90 -0.47 21.77
N THR A 138 7.70 -0.67 21.23
CA THR A 138 6.78 -1.77 21.57
C THR A 138 6.78 -2.89 20.52
N ALA A 139 7.55 -2.74 19.43
CA ALA A 139 7.71 -3.76 18.40
C ALA A 139 8.46 -4.97 18.97
N THR A 140 7.71 -6.02 19.30
CA THR A 140 8.30 -7.27 19.74
C THR A 140 8.87 -8.05 18.54
N PRO A 141 9.87 -8.92 18.75
CA PRO A 141 10.41 -9.77 17.69
C PRO A 141 9.34 -10.59 16.96
N GLU A 142 8.28 -11.00 17.66
CA GLU A 142 7.18 -11.78 17.09
C GLU A 142 6.34 -10.95 16.11
N LEU A 143 6.08 -9.67 16.39
CA LEU A 143 5.36 -8.78 15.49
C LEU A 143 6.15 -8.56 14.20
N VAL A 144 7.46 -8.34 14.33
CA VAL A 144 8.35 -8.16 13.18
C VAL A 144 8.49 -9.47 12.38
N ALA A 145 8.55 -10.61 13.05
CA ALA A 145 8.58 -11.93 12.40
C ALA A 145 7.32 -12.18 11.56
N GLU A 146 6.14 -11.79 12.06
CA GLU A 146 4.90 -11.86 11.28
C GLU A 146 4.93 -10.93 10.06
N ALA A 147 5.38 -9.69 10.19
CA ALA A 147 5.51 -8.78 9.05
C ALA A 147 6.48 -9.34 7.99
N ARG A 148 7.61 -9.90 8.42
CA ARG A 148 8.59 -10.56 7.54
C ARG A 148 8.01 -11.79 6.84
N TYR A 149 7.15 -12.56 7.51
CA TYR A 149 6.44 -13.65 6.85
C TYR A 149 5.66 -13.14 5.63
N TYR A 150 4.90 -12.04 5.78
CA TYR A 150 4.11 -11.49 4.68
C TYR A 150 4.98 -10.92 3.55
N ARG A 151 6.08 -10.23 3.86
CA ARG A 151 7.03 -9.78 2.82
C ARG A 151 7.66 -10.94 2.08
N GLY A 152 8.10 -11.96 2.82
CA GLY A 152 8.65 -13.19 2.26
C GLY A 152 7.64 -13.90 1.34
N MET A 153 6.36 -13.96 1.74
CA MET A 153 5.29 -14.50 0.90
C MET A 153 5.05 -13.68 -0.37
N ALA A 154 5.19 -12.35 -0.31
CA ALA A 154 5.09 -11.50 -1.49
C ALA A 154 6.21 -11.84 -2.50
N TYR A 155 7.45 -11.89 -2.05
CA TYR A 155 8.59 -12.27 -2.90
C TYR A 155 8.51 -13.72 -3.41
N LEU A 156 8.06 -14.66 -2.58
CA LEU A 156 7.83 -16.04 -3.00
C LEU A 156 6.79 -16.10 -4.14
N THR A 157 5.65 -15.43 -3.94
CA THR A 157 4.58 -15.36 -4.94
C THR A 157 5.06 -14.70 -6.24
N MET A 158 5.87 -13.64 -6.13
CA MET A 158 6.49 -12.98 -7.28
C MET A 158 7.33 -13.95 -8.11
N GLY A 159 8.17 -14.75 -7.46
CA GLY A 159 9.02 -15.74 -8.13
C GLY A 159 8.27 -16.95 -8.69
N GLU A 160 7.15 -17.33 -8.06
CA GLU A 160 6.34 -18.47 -8.53
C GLU A 160 5.40 -18.09 -9.68
N ALA A 161 4.86 -16.87 -9.69
CA ALA A 161 3.82 -16.46 -10.64
C ALA A 161 4.34 -15.67 -11.86
N PHE A 162 5.52 -15.05 -11.77
CA PHE A 162 6.03 -14.16 -12.81
C PHE A 162 7.50 -14.47 -13.16
N SER A 163 7.83 -14.49 -14.44
CA SER A 163 9.22 -14.63 -14.88
C SER A 163 10.05 -13.37 -14.58
N TYR A 164 9.42 -12.19 -14.68
CA TYR A 164 10.02 -10.90 -14.34
C TYR A 164 9.00 -9.99 -13.67
N VAL A 165 9.39 -9.32 -12.60
CA VAL A 165 8.53 -8.40 -11.84
C VAL A 165 9.37 -7.33 -11.13
N PRO A 166 8.92 -6.07 -11.04
CA PRO A 166 9.59 -5.07 -10.21
C PRO A 166 9.55 -5.44 -8.73
N HIS A 167 10.67 -5.27 -8.03
CA HIS A 167 10.77 -5.55 -6.58
C HIS A 167 10.69 -4.28 -5.72
N GLU A 168 10.53 -3.12 -6.36
CA GLU A 168 10.44 -1.81 -5.73
C GLU A 168 9.56 -0.91 -6.61
N ALA A 169 9.05 0.18 -6.03
CA ALA A 169 8.23 1.14 -6.77
C ALA A 169 9.04 1.74 -7.92
N ASP A 170 8.45 1.77 -9.12
CA ASP A 170 9.07 2.26 -10.37
C ASP A 170 10.41 1.58 -10.73
N GLY A 171 10.69 0.43 -10.13
CA GLY A 171 11.90 -0.35 -10.37
C GLY A 171 11.88 -1.07 -11.71
N THR A 172 13.08 -1.41 -12.22
CA THR A 172 13.18 -2.29 -13.38
C THR A 172 12.74 -3.70 -13.01
N PRO A 173 11.95 -4.40 -13.85
CA PRO A 173 11.60 -5.80 -13.61
C PRO A 173 12.83 -6.68 -13.43
N GLN A 174 12.83 -7.50 -12.37
CA GLN A 174 13.90 -8.44 -12.03
C GLN A 174 13.40 -9.87 -12.19
N GLY A 175 14.32 -10.81 -12.39
CA GLY A 175 14.00 -12.22 -12.60
C GLY A 175 13.39 -12.90 -11.37
N ALA A 176 12.61 -13.94 -11.62
CA ALA A 176 11.99 -14.80 -10.61
C ALA A 176 12.99 -15.35 -9.58
N ASP A 177 14.20 -15.72 -10.03
CA ASP A 177 15.30 -16.21 -9.19
C ASP A 177 15.73 -15.18 -8.13
N VAL A 178 15.72 -13.90 -8.51
CA VAL A 178 16.02 -12.79 -7.59
C VAL A 178 14.91 -12.62 -6.57
N ALA A 179 13.65 -12.79 -6.97
CA ALA A 179 12.50 -12.74 -6.06
C ALA A 179 12.59 -13.87 -5.01
N LEU A 180 12.81 -15.10 -5.45
CA LEU A 180 12.96 -16.27 -4.55
C LEU A 180 14.14 -16.08 -3.59
N THR A 181 15.27 -15.58 -4.09
CA THR A 181 16.45 -15.27 -3.25
C THR A 181 16.13 -14.22 -2.18
N ARG A 182 15.32 -13.20 -2.50
CA ARG A 182 14.87 -12.18 -1.54
C ARG A 182 13.86 -12.71 -0.52
N ALA A 183 13.05 -13.70 -0.89
CA ALA A 183 12.09 -14.32 0.03
C ALA A 183 12.79 -15.07 1.18
N VAL A 184 13.92 -15.73 0.90
CA VAL A 184 14.65 -16.58 1.87
C VAL A 184 14.97 -15.88 3.19
N PRO A 185 15.68 -14.74 3.24
CA PRO A 185 16.06 -14.11 4.51
C PRO A 185 14.85 -13.66 5.34
N ASP A 186 13.78 -13.19 4.70
CA ASP A 186 12.56 -12.81 5.41
C ASP A 186 11.84 -14.03 5.98
N LEU A 187 11.75 -15.12 5.22
CA LEU A 187 11.12 -16.36 5.67
C LEU A 187 11.95 -17.08 6.75
N GLN A 188 13.28 -16.99 6.70
CA GLN A 188 14.17 -17.43 7.78
C GLN A 188 13.97 -16.64 9.07
N ALA A 189 13.87 -15.31 8.97
CA ALA A 189 13.59 -14.47 10.12
C ALA A 189 12.16 -14.63 10.65
N ALA A 190 11.25 -15.15 9.82
CA ALA A 190 9.85 -15.41 10.17
C ALA A 190 9.59 -16.81 10.75
N THR A 191 10.57 -17.70 10.89
CA THR A 191 10.31 -19.09 11.36
C THR A 191 9.66 -19.17 12.74
N GLY A 192 9.83 -18.14 13.56
CA GLY A 192 9.15 -18.00 14.86
C GLY A 192 7.64 -17.71 14.78
N PHE A 193 7.12 -17.31 13.61
CA PHE A 193 5.69 -17.04 13.39
C PHE A 193 4.84 -18.31 13.35
N GLY A 194 5.42 -19.45 12.95
CA GLY A 194 4.74 -20.73 12.93
C GLY A 194 5.17 -21.65 11.78
N PRO A 195 4.60 -22.87 11.70
CA PRO A 195 4.96 -23.86 10.69
C PRO A 195 4.77 -23.37 9.24
N GLN A 196 3.86 -22.42 9.02
CA GLN A 196 3.64 -21.79 7.72
C GLN A 196 4.89 -21.09 7.17
N ALA A 197 5.71 -20.47 8.03
CA ALA A 197 6.96 -19.84 7.61
C ALA A 197 7.99 -20.88 7.15
N ASN A 198 8.06 -22.04 7.82
CA ASN A 198 8.92 -23.15 7.39
C ASN A 198 8.48 -23.73 6.04
N ALA A 199 7.16 -23.88 5.83
CA ALA A 199 6.62 -24.37 4.57
C ALA A 199 6.89 -23.39 3.41
N ALA A 200 6.74 -22.09 3.65
CA ALA A 200 7.08 -21.05 2.68
C ALA A 200 8.60 -21.03 2.40
N LEU A 201 9.44 -21.13 3.43
CA LEU A 201 10.89 -21.16 3.26
C LEU A 201 11.34 -22.37 2.43
N ALA A 202 10.74 -23.54 2.65
CA ALA A 202 11.01 -24.73 1.85
C ALA A 202 10.64 -24.54 0.36
N ARG A 203 9.58 -23.79 0.07
CA ARG A 203 9.20 -23.43 -1.31
C ARG A 203 10.20 -22.47 -1.95
N ALA A 204 10.69 -21.49 -1.19
CA ALA A 204 11.66 -20.52 -1.69
C ALA A 204 13.02 -21.13 -2.10
N TYR A 205 13.35 -22.34 -1.62
CA TYR A 205 14.57 -23.06 -1.99
C TYR A 205 14.43 -24.00 -3.21
N ARG A 206 13.24 -24.12 -3.79
CA ARG A 206 13.04 -24.92 -5.01
C ARG A 206 13.59 -24.22 -6.23
#